data_AF-A0A2H9NV58-F1
#
_entry.id   AF-A0A2H9NV58-F1
#
_cell.length_a   1.000
_cell.length_b   1.000
_cell.length_c   1.000
_cell.angle_alpha   90.00
_cell.angle_beta   90.00
_cell.angle_gamma   90.00
#
_symmetry.space_group_name_H-M   'P 1'
#
loop_
_entity.id
_entity.type
_entity.pdbx_description
1 polymer ?
#
loop_
_entity_poly.entity_id
_entity_poly.type
_entity_poly.pdbx_seq_one_letter_code
_entity_poly.pdbx_strand_id
1 'polypeptide(L)' 'MTDQKLEDFFRKVEGNTNAVEVLQELQGHFGYIPQEHLKEVSRRQGIPMVTLSGVATFYTQFKLKKEGRYTISMCRG' A
#
# COMPACT_ATOMS: atom_id res chain seq x y z
N MET A 1 2.36 -1.79 20.78
CA MET A 1 1.90 -0.45 20.37
C MET A 1 1.19 -0.63 19.05
N THR A 2 -0.10 -0.94 19.11
CA THR A 2 -0.87 -1.29 17.91
C THR A 2 -1.13 0.00 17.12
N ASP A 3 -0.77 -0.05 15.85
CA ASP A 3 -0.59 1.08 14.94
C ASP A 3 -1.91 1.88 14.74
N GLN A 4 -2.10 2.96 15.50
CA GLN A 4 -3.29 3.83 15.41
C GLN A 4 -3.56 4.30 13.96
N LYS A 5 -2.51 4.41 13.14
CA LYS A 5 -2.61 4.77 11.73
C LYS A 5 -3.20 3.66 10.85
N LEU A 6 -2.99 2.38 11.19
CA LEU A 6 -3.60 1.27 10.46
C LEU A 6 -5.10 1.22 10.71
N GLU A 7 -5.54 1.45 11.94
CA GLU A 7 -6.96 1.55 12.29
C GLU A 7 -7.66 2.67 11.52
N ASP A 8 -7.04 3.85 11.44
CA ASP A 8 -7.57 5.00 10.71
C ASP A 8 -7.67 4.71 9.20
N PHE A 9 -6.62 4.09 8.63
CA PHE A 9 -6.63 3.60 7.26
C PHE A 9 -7.81 2.64 7.00
N PHE A 10 -8.00 1.63 7.86
CA PHE A 10 -9.05 0.62 7.67
C PHE A 10 -10.45 1.21 7.75
N ARG A 11 -10.68 2.22 8.59
CA ARG A 11 -11.96 2.95 8.61
C ARG A 11 -12.23 3.67 7.30
N LYS A 12 -11.19 4.19 6.65
CA LYS A 12 -11.32 4.94 5.40
C LYS A 12 -11.55 4.04 4.19
N VAL A 13 -10.95 2.85 4.17
CA VAL A 13 -11.10 1.88 3.06
C VAL A 13 -12.17 0.83 3.29
N GLU A 14 -12.95 0.93 4.37
CA GLU A 14 -13.98 -0.05 4.72
C GLU A 14 -14.96 -0.25 3.55
N GLY A 15 -15.16 -1.51 3.13
CA GLY A 15 -16.00 -1.86 1.99
C GLY A 15 -15.38 -1.68 0.61
N ASN A 16 -14.17 -1.14 0.50
CA ASN A 16 -13.46 -0.99 -0.78
C ASN A 16 -12.66 -2.24 -1.15
N THR A 17 -13.05 -2.91 -2.23
CA THR A 17 -12.38 -4.12 -2.75
C THR A 17 -11.42 -3.84 -3.91
N ASN A 18 -11.32 -2.58 -4.36
CA ASN A 18 -10.38 -2.20 -5.41
C ASN A 18 -8.95 -2.14 -4.86
N ALA A 19 -8.15 -3.14 -5.21
CA ALA A 19 -6.76 -3.25 -4.78
C ALA A 19 -5.92 -1.99 -5.07
N VAL A 20 -6.16 -1.30 -6.18
CA VAL A 20 -5.39 -0.10 -6.55
C VAL A 20 -5.68 1.05 -5.59
N GLU A 21 -6.96 1.33 -5.31
CA GLU A 21 -7.38 2.41 -4.40
C GLU A 21 -6.93 2.14 -2.97
N VAL A 22 -7.09 0.89 -2.51
CA VAL A 22 -6.63 0.47 -1.18
C VAL A 22 -5.12 0.66 -1.03
N LEU A 23 -4.33 0.31 -2.05
CA LEU A 23 -2.87 0.51 -2.02
C LEU A 23 -2.47 1.99 -2.12
N GLN A 24 -3.22 2.81 -2.85
CA GLN A 24 -3.01 4.26 -2.91
C GLN A 24 -3.23 4.91 -1.55
N GLU A 25 -4.32 4.58 -0.86
CA GLU A 25 -4.60 5.08 0.49
C GLU A 25 -3.54 4.60 1.50
N LEU A 26 -3.13 3.33 1.40
CA LEU A 26 -2.08 2.78 2.25
C LEU A 26 -0.76 3.53 2.06
N GLN A 27 -0.34 3.74 0.81
CA GLN A 27 0.86 4.52 0.54
C GLN A 27 0.72 5.99 0.95
N GLY A 28 -0.47 6.58 0.80
CA GLY A 28 -0.73 7.95 1.26
C GLY A 28 -0.58 8.12 2.76
N HIS A 29 -0.96 7.12 3.57
CA HIS A 29 -0.83 7.15 5.03
C HIS A 29 0.57 6.83 5.54
N PHE A 30 1.26 5.87 4.92
CA PHE A 30 2.54 5.35 5.41
C PHE A 30 3.77 5.82 4.62
N GLY A 31 3.57 6.36 3.42
CA GLY A 31 4.61 6.79 2.48
C GLY A 31 5.23 5.64 1.66
N TYR A 32 4.97 4.39 2.05
CA TYR A 32 5.40 3.17 1.37
C TYR A 32 4.53 2.00 1.84
N ILE A 33 4.64 0.85 1.17
CA ILE A 33 3.80 -0.32 1.36
C ILE A 33 4.67 -1.51 1.79
N PRO A 34 4.86 -1.74 3.10
CA PRO A 34 5.58 -2.91 3.59
C PRO A 34 4.75 -4.19 3.38
N GLN A 35 5.43 -5.33 3.23
CA GLN A 35 4.76 -6.63 3.12
C GLN A 35 3.82 -6.95 4.29
N GLU A 36 4.17 -6.52 5.51
CA GLU A 36 3.34 -6.76 6.69
C GLU A 36 1.99 -6.03 6.58
N HIS A 37 1.96 -4.84 5.97
CA HIS A 37 0.71 -4.09 5.76
C HIS A 37 -0.12 -4.74 4.65
N LEU A 38 0.52 -5.23 3.58
CA LEU A 38 -0.16 -6.01 2.53
C LEU A 38 -0.86 -7.26 3.08
N LYS A 39 -0.19 -8.00 3.98
CA LYS A 39 -0.77 -9.17 4.63
C LYS A 39 -1.98 -8.80 5.48
N GLU A 40 -1.88 -7.72 6.25
CA GLU A 40 -3.00 -7.25 7.09
C GLU A 40 -4.18 -6.80 6.23
N VAL A 41 -3.93 -6.04 5.16
CA VAL A 41 -4.96 -5.67 4.17
C VAL A 41 -5.61 -6.91 3.57
N SER A 42 -4.83 -7.91 3.19
CA SER A 42 -5.35 -9.17 2.64
C SER A 42 -6.30 -9.86 3.62
N ARG A 43 -5.91 -9.93 4.91
CA ARG A 43 -6.74 -10.53 5.97
C ARG A 43 -8.01 -9.76 6.26
N ARG A 44 -7.95 -8.43 6.28
CA ARG A 44 -9.05 -7.55 6.71
C ARG A 44 -10.04 -7.26 5.59
N GLN A 45 -9.55 -6.94 4.39
CA GLN A 45 -10.39 -6.62 3.22
C GLN A 45 -10.79 -7.86 2.41
N GLY A 46 -10.23 -9.04 2.72
CA GLY A 46 -10.50 -10.27 1.97
C GLY A 46 -9.92 -10.29 0.55
N ILE A 47 -9.05 -9.33 0.21
CA ILE A 47 -8.39 -9.28 -1.09
C ILE A 47 -7.23 -10.30 -1.09
N PRO A 48 -7.12 -11.19 -2.09
CA PRO A 48 -6.04 -12.16 -2.14
C PRO A 48 -4.66 -11.49 -2.15
N MET A 49 -3.73 -12.01 -1.35
CA MET A 49 -2.35 -11.49 -1.26
C MET A 49 -1.64 -11.48 -2.62
N VAL A 50 -1.93 -12.46 -3.47
CA VAL A 50 -1.40 -12.53 -4.84
C VAL A 50 -1.86 -11.33 -5.69
N THR A 51 -3.11 -10.89 -5.53
CA THR A 51 -3.66 -9.72 -6.23
C THR A 51 -2.99 -8.44 -5.74
N LEU A 52 -2.91 -8.25 -4.42
CA LEU A 52 -2.27 -7.08 -3.83
C LEU A 52 -0.79 -6.99 -4.23
N SER A 53 -0.05 -8.10 -4.13
CA SER A 53 1.35 -8.16 -4.51
C SER A 53 1.56 -7.95 -6.02
N GLY A 54 0.67 -8.52 -6.84
CA GLY A 54 0.67 -8.30 -8.29
C GLY A 54 0.50 -6.82 -8.62
N VAL A 55 -0.52 -6.17 -8.07
CA VAL A 55 -0.76 -4.73 -8.30
C VAL A 55 0.40 -3.87 -7.78
N ALA A 56 0.89 -4.14 -6.57
CA ALA A 56 1.95 -3.35 -5.95
C ALA A 56 3.32 -3.49 -6.65
N THR A 57 3.56 -4.60 -7.35
CA THR A 57 4.79 -4.80 -8.15
C THR A 57 4.62 -4.38 -9.61
N PHE A 58 3.40 -4.42 -10.14
CA PHE A 58 3.09 -4.08 -11.53
C PHE A 58 3.16 -2.58 -11.79
N TYR A 59 2.62 -1.75 -10.89
CA TYR A 59 2.65 -0.29 -11.05
C TYR A 59 3.88 0.33 -10.39
N THR A 60 4.65 1.09 -11.17
CA THR A 60 5.87 1.80 -10.71
C THR A 60 5.59 2.90 -9.68
N GLN A 61 4.32 3.33 -9.54
CA GLN A 61 3.90 4.33 -8.56
C GLN A 61 3.98 3.82 -7.12
N PHE A 62 3.94 2.50 -6.91
CA PHE A 62 3.92 1.90 -5.59
C PHE A 62 5.34 1.62 -5.09
N LYS A 63 5.61 2.01 -3.85
CA LYS A 63 6.90 1.92 -3.19
C LYS A 63 6.82 0.84 -2.12
N LEU A 64 7.40 -0.32 -2.39
CA LEU A 64 7.39 -1.46 -1.47
C LEU A 64 8.38 -1.32 -0.31
N LYS A 65 9.28 -0.34 -0.40
CA LYS A 65 10.30 -0.04 0.60
C LYS A 65 10.30 1.45 0.85
N LYS A 66 10.67 1.83 2.07
CA LYS A 66 10.84 3.22 2.45
C LYS A 66 11.87 3.87 1.52
N GLU A 67 11.46 4.91 0.81
CA GLU A 67 12.37 5.70 0.00
C GLU A 67 13.27 6.54 0.91
N GLY A 68 14.50 6.80 0.46
CA GLY A 68 15.41 7.72 1.14
C GLY A 68 14.83 9.13 1.18
N ARG A 69 15.39 10.02 2.01
CA ARG A 69 14.91 11.42 2.10
C ARG A 69 14.95 12.18 0.78
N TYR A 70 15.72 11.72 -0.20
CA TYR A 70 15.89 12.34 -1.51
C TYR A 70 15.57 11.32 -2.60
N THR A 71 14.54 11.60 -3.40
CA THR A 71 14.18 10.82 -4.59
C THR A 71 14.66 11.57 -5.83
N ILE A 72 15.65 11.03 -6.54
CA ILE A 72 16.13 11.57 -7.82
C ILE A 72 15.47 10.74 -8.93
N SER A 73 14.59 11.37 -9.71
CA SER A 73 13.99 10.76 -10.90
C SER A 73 14.57 11.39 -12.15
N MET A 74 15.12 10.59 -13.06
CA MET A 74 15.62 11.05 -14.36
C MET A 74 14.79 10.41 -15.47
N CYS A 75 14.23 11.25 -16.35
CA CYS A 75 13.49 10.78 -17.51
C CYS A 75 14.47 10.13 -18.50
N ARG A 76 14.20 8.88 -18.92
CA ARG A 76 15.11 8.12 -19.79
C ARG A 76 14.78 8.18 -21.29
N GLY A 77 13.90 9.11 -21.71
CA GLY A 77 13.62 9.37 -23.13
C GLY A 77 12.87 8.24 -23.82
#